data_AF-A0A7X2TED6-F1
#
_entry.id   AF-A0A7X2TED6-F1
#
_cell.length_a   1.000
_cell.length_b   1.000
_cell.length_c   1.000
_cell.angle_alpha   90.00
_cell.angle_beta   90.00
_cell.angle_gamma   90.00
#
_symmetry.space_group_name_H-M   'P 1'
#
loop_
_entity.id
_entity.type
_entity.pdbx_description
1 polymer ?
#
loop_
_entity_poly.entity_id
_entity_poly.type
_entity_poly.pdbx_seq_one_letter_code
_entity_poly.pdbx_strand_id
1 'polypeptide(L)'
;MKFTYDEVSKILESLKDETENNRNYQFLYKGIMQKMWDDRVNKKSYFCIYLNTSLIDNIKFDKVQSKFEEISKKINTSNFIEIDAEDNIINNCYKDYTTEKMKQELMSLSSKNFVFFFGEGGITRYISGCAMEDSNIFYSSEDRKRFLEKKDISQLDQVIREYSMENVSQQVNYMCFFADNPTLKQIDASYVKRNILKNKPEQYMRDHLKNYLNEHMRYTFTIEPELGQSKRELDIYFDVKGEMYFIEIKWLGVAINDTGTGLTQPYTDYRAREGVTQSLEYIQELMNTSEASLRCGCLAIFDARDKKTEIDFQDFRFIRDELQPYRQCFKLLEIIPLNKRHSA
;
A
#
# COMPACT_ATOMS: atom_id res chain seq x y z
N MET A 1 16.20 -24.21 -31.23
CA MET A 1 15.15 -23.30 -31.70
C MET A 1 14.92 -22.28 -30.58
N LYS A 2 15.10 -20.97 -30.82
CA LYS A 2 14.77 -19.93 -29.82
C LYS A 2 13.42 -19.36 -30.22
N PHE A 3 12.40 -19.58 -29.39
CA PHE A 3 11.11 -18.92 -29.56
C PHE A 3 11.24 -17.46 -29.12
N THR A 4 10.53 -16.59 -29.82
CA THR A 4 10.33 -15.20 -29.40
C THR A 4 9.27 -15.13 -28.29
N TYR A 5 9.24 -14.04 -27.54
CA TYR A 5 8.24 -13.82 -26.49
C TYR A 5 6.80 -13.91 -27.05
N ASP A 6 6.54 -13.29 -28.19
CA ASP A 6 5.23 -13.28 -28.84
C ASP A 6 4.78 -14.69 -29.27
N GLU A 7 5.70 -15.52 -29.74
CA GLU A 7 5.40 -16.92 -30.10
C GLU A 7 5.05 -17.74 -28.85
N VAL A 8 5.80 -17.57 -27.76
CA VAL A 8 5.50 -18.23 -26.48
C VAL A 8 4.15 -17.77 -25.93
N SER A 9 3.85 -16.47 -26.00
CA SER A 9 2.58 -15.92 -25.51
C SER A 9 1.39 -16.49 -26.27
N LYS A 10 1.46 -16.56 -27.61
CA LYS A 10 0.39 -17.15 -28.44
C LYS A 10 0.17 -18.64 -28.15
N ILE A 11 1.25 -19.39 -27.90
CA ILE A 11 1.14 -20.81 -27.52
C ILE A 11 0.43 -20.95 -26.17
N LEU A 12 0.77 -20.11 -25.19
CA LEU A 12 0.13 -20.12 -23.87
C LEU A 12 -1.35 -19.75 -23.94
N GLU A 13 -1.71 -18.74 -24.74
CA GLU A 13 -3.12 -18.36 -24.99
C GLU A 13 -3.90 -19.51 -25.64
N SER A 14 -3.34 -20.14 -26.68
CA SER A 14 -4.00 -21.29 -27.33
C SER A 14 -4.22 -22.47 -26.37
N LEU A 15 -3.24 -22.79 -25.52
CA LEU A 15 -3.36 -23.86 -24.52
C LEU A 15 -4.40 -23.53 -23.44
N LYS A 16 -4.46 -22.25 -23.05
CA LYS A 16 -5.49 -21.73 -22.14
C LYS A 16 -6.88 -21.92 -22.75
N ASP A 17 -7.07 -21.50 -24.00
CA ASP A 17 -8.36 -21.60 -24.69
C ASP A 17 -8.78 -23.06 -24.89
N GLU A 18 -7.84 -23.94 -25.25
CA GLU A 18 -8.11 -25.38 -25.36
C GLU A 18 -8.57 -25.97 -24.02
N THR A 19 -7.90 -25.61 -22.92
CA THR A 19 -8.27 -26.05 -21.57
C THR A 19 -9.63 -25.51 -21.15
N GLU A 20 -9.90 -24.22 -21.38
CA GLU A 20 -11.18 -23.60 -21.06
C GLU A 20 -12.33 -24.22 -21.86
N ASN A 21 -12.09 -24.70 -23.08
CA ASN A 21 -13.11 -25.37 -23.88
C ASN A 21 -13.23 -26.88 -23.58
N ASN A 22 -12.34 -27.45 -22.77
CA ASN A 22 -12.40 -28.85 -22.38
C ASN A 22 -13.59 -29.10 -21.43
N ARG A 23 -14.49 -30.00 -21.83
CA ARG A 23 -15.71 -30.32 -21.08
C ARG A 23 -15.43 -30.84 -19.66
N ASN A 24 -14.43 -31.70 -19.49
CA ASN A 24 -14.08 -32.28 -18.19
C ASN A 24 -13.49 -31.21 -17.27
N TYR A 25 -12.65 -30.32 -17.81
CA TYR A 25 -12.15 -29.17 -17.07
C TYR A 25 -13.28 -28.23 -16.62
N GLN A 26 -14.19 -27.89 -17.53
CA GLN A 26 -15.34 -27.05 -17.19
C GLN A 26 -16.22 -27.69 -16.12
N PHE A 27 -16.44 -29.00 -16.18
CA PHE A 27 -17.21 -29.70 -15.15
C PHE A 27 -16.46 -29.75 -13.81
N LEU A 28 -15.15 -30.00 -13.81
CA LEU A 28 -14.31 -29.95 -12.62
C LEU A 28 -14.38 -28.56 -11.96
N TYR A 29 -14.20 -27.49 -12.74
CA TYR A 29 -14.23 -26.14 -12.22
C TYR A 29 -15.63 -25.71 -11.79
N LYS A 30 -16.59 -25.62 -12.72
CA LYS A 30 -17.91 -25.05 -12.47
C LYS A 30 -18.83 -25.98 -11.69
N GLY A 31 -18.69 -27.29 -11.86
CA GLY A 31 -19.55 -28.28 -11.21
C GLY A 31 -19.07 -28.65 -9.80
N ILE A 32 -17.76 -28.70 -9.59
CA ILE A 32 -17.16 -29.25 -8.36
C ILE A 32 -16.46 -28.17 -7.56
N MET A 33 -15.41 -27.55 -8.10
CA MET A 33 -14.59 -26.59 -7.36
C MET A 33 -15.42 -25.36 -6.96
N GLN A 34 -16.22 -24.83 -7.87
CA GLN A 34 -17.11 -23.69 -7.61
C GLN A 34 -18.13 -24.01 -6.51
N LYS A 35 -18.78 -25.18 -6.60
CA LYS A 35 -19.71 -25.65 -5.56
C LYS A 35 -19.02 -25.79 -4.21
N MET A 36 -17.79 -26.32 -4.20
CA MET A 36 -16.94 -26.40 -3.00
C MET A 36 -16.65 -25.02 -2.38
N TRP A 37 -16.46 -23.97 -3.19
CA TRP A 37 -16.30 -22.61 -2.68
C TRP A 37 -17.63 -22.00 -2.20
N ASP A 38 -18.72 -22.24 -2.91
CA ASP A 38 -20.07 -21.74 -2.57
C ASP A 38 -20.57 -22.32 -1.23
N ASP A 39 -20.39 -23.63 -1.02
CA ASP A 39 -20.84 -24.35 0.18
C ASP A 39 -19.95 -24.07 1.42
N ARG A 40 -18.86 -23.31 1.24
CA ARG A 40 -17.88 -23.08 2.29
C ARG A 40 -18.31 -21.99 3.27
N VAL A 41 -18.44 -22.37 4.53
CA VAL A 41 -18.77 -21.43 5.63
C VAL A 41 -17.66 -20.42 5.89
N ASN A 42 -16.40 -20.88 5.98
CA ASN A 42 -15.26 -20.01 6.29
C ASN A 42 -14.44 -19.66 5.05
N LYS A 43 -14.77 -18.55 4.38
CA LYS A 43 -14.00 -18.05 3.23
C LYS A 43 -12.64 -17.40 3.58
N LYS A 44 -12.26 -17.36 4.87
CA LYS A 44 -11.04 -16.70 5.34
C LYS A 44 -9.82 -17.62 5.43
N SER A 45 -9.97 -18.95 5.39
CA SER A 45 -8.79 -19.83 5.30
C SER A 45 -8.39 -20.00 3.85
N TYR A 46 -7.12 -19.81 3.51
CA TYR A 46 -6.66 -19.90 2.13
C TYR A 46 -5.96 -21.22 1.88
N PHE A 47 -6.26 -21.83 0.73
CA PHE A 47 -5.64 -23.07 0.30
C PHE A 47 -5.73 -23.20 -1.21
N CYS A 48 -4.92 -24.08 -1.80
CA CYS A 48 -5.07 -24.49 -3.17
C CYS A 48 -5.27 -26.00 -3.27
N ILE A 49 -6.07 -26.38 -4.27
CA ILE A 49 -6.18 -27.74 -4.75
C ILE A 49 -5.53 -27.78 -6.12
N TYR A 50 -4.72 -28.79 -6.37
CA TYR A 50 -4.13 -28.98 -7.67
C TYR A 50 -4.07 -30.45 -8.07
N LEU A 51 -4.07 -30.67 -9.38
CA LEU A 51 -3.99 -31.99 -9.98
C LEU A 51 -3.26 -31.93 -11.31
N ASN A 52 -2.58 -33.01 -11.66
CA ASN A 52 -1.81 -33.07 -12.90
C ASN A 52 -2.72 -32.94 -14.13
N THR A 53 -2.32 -32.12 -15.11
CA THR A 53 -3.14 -31.86 -16.30
C THR A 53 -3.40 -33.10 -17.15
N SER A 54 -2.51 -34.09 -17.12
CA SER A 54 -2.69 -35.37 -17.84
C SER A 54 -3.84 -36.23 -17.32
N LEU A 55 -4.40 -35.91 -16.16
CA LEU A 55 -5.48 -36.68 -15.55
C LEU A 55 -6.87 -36.27 -16.05
N ILE A 56 -6.99 -35.19 -16.82
CA ILE A 56 -8.27 -34.53 -17.14
C ILE A 56 -9.32 -35.45 -17.78
N ASP A 57 -8.88 -36.35 -18.66
CA ASP A 57 -9.76 -37.28 -19.37
C ASP A 57 -10.11 -38.52 -18.55
N ASN A 58 -9.41 -38.73 -17.43
CA ASN A 58 -9.56 -39.90 -16.56
C ASN A 58 -10.26 -39.57 -15.23
N ILE A 59 -10.73 -38.32 -15.05
CA ILE A 59 -11.41 -37.90 -13.81
C ILE A 59 -12.72 -38.67 -13.62
N LYS A 60 -12.85 -39.34 -12.47
CA LYS A 60 -14.06 -40.10 -12.11
C LYS A 60 -15.02 -39.24 -11.31
N PHE A 61 -15.71 -38.34 -11.99
CA PHE A 61 -16.58 -37.32 -11.38
C PHE A 61 -17.60 -37.84 -10.36
N ASP A 62 -18.16 -39.03 -10.56
CA ASP A 62 -19.11 -39.65 -9.63
C ASP A 62 -18.51 -39.90 -8.23
N LYS A 63 -17.18 -40.07 -8.13
CA LYS A 63 -16.47 -40.26 -6.86
C LYS A 63 -16.05 -38.94 -6.20
N VAL A 64 -15.72 -37.94 -7.02
CA VAL A 64 -15.18 -36.63 -6.58
C VAL A 64 -16.15 -35.87 -5.67
N GLN A 65 -17.46 -35.97 -5.92
CA GLN A 65 -18.45 -35.20 -5.16
C GLN A 65 -18.58 -35.58 -3.67
N SER A 66 -18.05 -36.73 -3.27
CA SER A 66 -18.22 -37.30 -1.92
C SER A 66 -17.10 -36.95 -0.92
N LYS A 67 -16.01 -36.30 -1.35
CA LYS A 67 -14.78 -36.15 -0.55
C LYS A 67 -14.48 -34.74 -0.05
N PHE A 68 -15.39 -33.80 -0.27
CA PHE A 68 -15.26 -32.42 0.20
C PHE A 68 -15.04 -32.31 1.73
N GLU A 69 -15.66 -33.19 2.52
CA GLU A 69 -15.45 -33.22 3.97
C GLU A 69 -14.02 -33.58 4.37
N GLU A 70 -13.37 -34.46 3.61
CA GLU A 70 -11.99 -34.88 3.88
C GLU A 70 -11.01 -33.74 3.59
N ILE A 71 -11.17 -33.07 2.45
CA ILE A 71 -10.40 -31.88 2.10
C ILE A 71 -10.63 -30.79 3.14
N SER A 72 -11.88 -30.55 3.55
CA SER A 72 -12.25 -29.57 4.57
C SER A 72 -11.61 -29.84 5.95
N LYS A 73 -11.34 -31.11 6.30
CA LYS A 73 -10.59 -31.45 7.51
C LYS A 73 -9.10 -31.13 7.35
N LYS A 74 -8.54 -31.31 6.15
CA LYS A 74 -7.11 -31.12 5.85
C LYS A 74 -6.68 -29.66 5.69
N ILE A 75 -7.57 -28.77 5.25
CA ILE A 75 -7.25 -27.34 5.07
C ILE A 75 -6.81 -26.64 6.38
N ASN A 76 -7.08 -27.24 7.55
CA ASN A 76 -6.62 -26.72 8.83
C ASN A 76 -5.13 -26.97 9.09
N THR A 77 -4.52 -27.95 8.41
CA THR A 77 -3.11 -28.35 8.62
C THR A 77 -2.26 -28.19 7.37
N SER A 78 -2.88 -28.07 6.19
CA SER A 78 -2.21 -28.00 4.89
C SER A 78 -2.94 -27.02 3.99
N ASN A 79 -2.22 -26.14 3.29
CA ASN A 79 -2.80 -25.19 2.34
C ASN A 79 -2.44 -25.47 0.89
N PHE A 80 -1.63 -26.50 0.62
CA PHE A 80 -1.41 -27.07 -0.70
C PHE A 80 -1.87 -28.52 -0.66
N ILE A 81 -2.86 -28.86 -1.50
CA ILE A 81 -3.47 -30.19 -1.53
C ILE A 81 -3.44 -30.70 -2.96
N GLU A 82 -2.72 -31.80 -3.17
CA GLU A 82 -2.67 -32.51 -4.45
C GLU A 82 -3.69 -33.64 -4.46
N ILE A 83 -4.50 -33.69 -5.52
CA ILE A 83 -5.50 -34.73 -5.72
C ILE A 83 -5.23 -35.54 -6.99
N ASP A 84 -5.64 -36.81 -6.98
CA ASP A 84 -5.65 -37.66 -8.16
C ASP A 84 -6.98 -37.57 -8.95
N ALA A 85 -7.13 -38.43 -9.97
CA ALA A 85 -8.33 -38.48 -10.81
C ALA A 85 -9.61 -38.98 -10.09
N GLU A 86 -9.51 -39.49 -8.86
CA GLU A 86 -10.63 -39.92 -8.03
C GLU A 86 -10.80 -39.02 -6.78
N ASP A 87 -10.15 -37.85 -6.77
CA ASP A 87 -10.15 -36.88 -5.66
C ASP A 87 -9.54 -37.42 -4.37
N ASN A 88 -8.63 -38.40 -4.46
CA ASN A 88 -7.82 -38.81 -3.31
C ASN A 88 -6.71 -37.80 -3.10
N ILE A 89 -6.48 -37.40 -1.85
CA ILE A 89 -5.33 -36.60 -1.48
C ILE A 89 -4.07 -37.46 -1.57
N ILE A 90 -3.22 -37.20 -2.56
CA ILE A 90 -1.96 -37.93 -2.77
C ILE A 90 -0.75 -37.23 -2.16
N ASN A 91 -0.84 -35.92 -1.97
CA ASN A 91 0.17 -35.12 -1.30
C ASN A 91 -0.47 -33.89 -0.66
N ASN A 92 0.09 -33.41 0.44
CA ASN A 92 -0.28 -32.13 1.00
C ASN A 92 0.87 -31.53 1.82
N CYS A 93 0.94 -30.21 1.85
CA CYS A 93 1.89 -29.49 2.69
C CYS A 93 1.34 -28.13 3.10
N TYR A 94 2.04 -27.50 4.04
CA TYR A 94 1.78 -26.12 4.44
C TYR A 94 2.91 -25.22 3.95
N LYS A 95 2.56 -24.12 3.27
CA LYS A 95 3.49 -23.10 2.80
C LYS A 95 3.06 -21.74 3.35
N ASP A 96 3.92 -21.13 4.15
CA ASP A 96 3.70 -19.79 4.70
C ASP A 96 4.47 -18.75 3.88
N TYR A 97 3.81 -18.20 2.87
CA TYR A 97 4.40 -17.22 1.97
C TYR A 97 3.62 -15.91 2.03
N THR A 98 4.28 -14.81 1.66
CA THR A 98 3.60 -13.56 1.33
C THR A 98 2.72 -13.76 0.10
N THR A 99 1.73 -12.90 -0.08
CA THR A 99 0.79 -12.93 -1.21
C THR A 99 1.53 -12.95 -2.54
N GLU A 100 2.56 -12.11 -2.71
CA GLU A 100 3.35 -12.06 -3.93
C GLU A 100 4.11 -13.38 -4.19
N LYS A 101 4.80 -13.89 -3.18
CA LYS A 101 5.53 -15.17 -3.29
C LYS A 101 4.57 -16.34 -3.51
N MET A 102 3.37 -16.30 -2.92
CA MET A 102 2.33 -17.29 -3.13
C MET A 102 1.84 -17.29 -4.59
N LYS A 103 1.62 -16.11 -5.18
CA LYS A 103 1.25 -16.00 -6.61
C LYS A 103 2.31 -16.63 -7.51
N GLN A 104 3.59 -16.35 -7.25
CA GLN A 104 4.71 -16.94 -8.00
C GLN A 104 4.76 -18.47 -7.87
N GLU A 105 4.54 -19.00 -6.67
CA GLU A 105 4.47 -20.44 -6.42
C GLU A 105 3.32 -21.11 -7.19
N LEU A 106 2.12 -20.51 -7.16
CA LEU A 106 0.94 -21.02 -7.86
C LEU A 106 1.12 -21.00 -9.38
N MET A 107 1.73 -19.94 -9.92
CA MET A 107 2.12 -19.87 -11.33
C MET A 107 3.07 -21.02 -11.68
N SER A 108 4.16 -21.20 -10.92
CA SER A 108 5.12 -22.27 -11.18
C SER A 108 4.50 -23.66 -11.09
N LEU A 109 3.65 -23.89 -10.09
CA LEU A 109 2.95 -25.16 -9.91
C LEU A 109 2.04 -25.48 -11.09
N SER A 110 1.42 -24.47 -11.68
CA SER A 110 0.47 -24.62 -12.80
C SER A 110 1.11 -24.99 -14.14
N SER A 111 2.45 -25.01 -14.24
CA SER A 111 3.12 -25.45 -15.47
C SER A 111 2.86 -26.92 -15.82
N LYS A 112 2.46 -27.75 -14.84
CA LYS A 112 2.13 -29.17 -15.03
C LYS A 112 0.80 -29.59 -14.40
N ASN A 113 0.13 -28.66 -13.74
CA ASN A 113 -1.07 -28.92 -12.95
C ASN A 113 -2.16 -27.91 -13.29
N PHE A 114 -3.41 -28.32 -13.20
CA PHE A 114 -4.48 -27.36 -12.97
C PHE A 114 -4.43 -26.97 -11.50
N VAL A 115 -4.41 -25.67 -11.21
CA VAL A 115 -4.32 -25.15 -9.84
C VAL A 115 -5.52 -24.26 -9.57
N PHE A 116 -6.23 -24.55 -8.49
CA PHE A 116 -7.39 -23.83 -8.01
C PHE A 116 -7.05 -23.24 -6.64
N PHE A 117 -6.82 -21.94 -6.57
CA PHE A 117 -6.60 -21.23 -5.31
C PHE A 117 -7.92 -20.71 -4.76
N PHE A 118 -8.28 -21.13 -3.55
CA PHE A 118 -9.50 -20.76 -2.84
C PHE A 118 -9.22 -19.61 -1.87
N GLY A 119 -9.66 -18.41 -2.23
CA GLY A 119 -9.57 -17.22 -1.38
C GLY A 119 -10.94 -16.64 -1.00
N GLU A 120 -10.91 -15.45 -0.40
CA GLU A 120 -12.11 -14.77 0.10
C GLU A 120 -13.01 -14.27 -1.04
N GLY A 121 -12.42 -13.79 -2.14
CA GLY A 121 -13.14 -13.24 -3.29
C GLY A 121 -13.60 -14.30 -4.29
N GLY A 122 -13.02 -15.50 -4.28
CA GLY A 122 -13.37 -16.55 -5.23
C GLY A 122 -12.28 -17.59 -5.40
N ILE A 123 -12.37 -18.31 -6.52
CA ILE A 123 -11.36 -19.26 -6.95
C ILE A 123 -10.49 -18.60 -8.02
N THR A 124 -9.22 -18.35 -7.73
CA THR A 124 -8.28 -18.00 -8.80
C THR A 124 -7.73 -19.27 -9.42
N ARG A 125 -7.88 -19.38 -10.73
CA ARG A 125 -7.41 -20.53 -11.52
C ARG A 125 -6.08 -20.21 -12.16
N TYR A 126 -5.13 -21.14 -12.06
CA TYR A 126 -3.88 -21.08 -12.80
C TYR A 126 -3.77 -22.27 -13.75
N ILE A 127 -3.43 -21.97 -15.00
CA ILE A 127 -3.29 -22.93 -16.09
C ILE A 127 -2.02 -22.56 -16.86
N SER A 128 -1.12 -23.52 -17.05
CA SER A 128 0.09 -23.36 -17.87
C SER A 128 0.96 -22.16 -17.51
N GLY A 129 1.02 -21.79 -16.21
CA GLY A 129 1.80 -20.65 -15.73
C GLY A 129 1.04 -19.34 -15.64
N CYS A 130 -0.23 -19.28 -16.06
CA CYS A 130 -1.00 -18.05 -16.16
C CYS A 130 -2.21 -18.07 -15.23
N ALA A 131 -2.49 -16.94 -14.56
CA ALA A 131 -3.76 -16.72 -13.87
C ALA A 131 -4.87 -16.43 -14.90
N MET A 132 -6.03 -17.06 -14.74
CA MET A 132 -7.17 -16.87 -15.66
C MET A 132 -7.91 -15.57 -15.36
N GLU A 133 -8.36 -15.41 -14.11
CA GLU A 133 -9.05 -14.26 -13.56
C GLU A 133 -8.66 -14.15 -12.09
N ASP A 134 -7.92 -13.09 -11.72
CA ASP A 134 -7.48 -12.90 -10.34
C ASP A 134 -8.66 -12.43 -9.49
N SER A 135 -9.35 -13.39 -8.88
CA SER A 135 -10.54 -13.13 -8.05
C SER A 135 -10.19 -12.69 -6.63
N ASN A 136 -8.90 -12.65 -6.26
CA ASN A 136 -8.48 -12.51 -4.88
C ASN A 136 -7.41 -11.41 -4.72
N ILE A 137 -7.58 -10.57 -3.71
CA ILE A 137 -6.57 -9.56 -3.34
C ILE A 137 -5.43 -10.22 -2.56
N PHE A 138 -5.77 -11.10 -1.60
CA PHE A 138 -4.82 -11.74 -0.71
C PHE A 138 -4.68 -13.24 -1.01
N TYR A 139 -3.43 -13.69 -0.97
CA TYR A 139 -3.08 -15.12 -1.07
C TYR A 139 -2.41 -15.63 0.21
N SER A 140 -2.17 -14.73 1.17
CA SER A 140 -1.67 -15.01 2.51
C SER A 140 -2.66 -14.56 3.56
N SER A 141 -2.96 -15.44 4.51
CA SER A 141 -3.82 -15.11 5.65
C SER A 141 -3.19 -14.04 6.55
N GLU A 142 -1.86 -14.05 6.65
CA GLU A 142 -1.08 -13.09 7.43
C GLU A 142 -1.12 -11.69 6.79
N ASP A 143 -0.89 -11.58 5.47
CA ASP A 143 -0.98 -10.29 4.78
C ASP A 143 -2.39 -9.70 4.88
N ARG A 144 -3.42 -10.54 4.75
CA ARG A 144 -4.81 -10.12 4.97
C ARG A 144 -5.02 -9.60 6.38
N LYS A 145 -4.52 -10.32 7.39
CA LYS A 145 -4.67 -9.91 8.79
C LYS A 145 -4.01 -8.56 9.01
N ARG A 146 -2.76 -8.39 8.56
CA ARG A 146 -2.03 -7.11 8.61
C ARG A 146 -2.81 -6.00 7.92
N PHE A 147 -3.37 -6.25 6.75
CA PHE A 147 -4.19 -5.26 6.04
C PHE A 147 -5.44 -4.86 6.84
N LEU A 148 -6.12 -5.81 7.49
CA LEU A 148 -7.31 -5.53 8.29
C LEU A 148 -7.00 -4.78 9.59
N GLU A 149 -5.80 -4.97 10.15
CA GLU A 149 -5.26 -4.20 11.29
C GLU A 149 -4.98 -2.75 10.91
N LYS A 150 -4.74 -2.44 9.64
CA LYS A 150 -4.59 -1.06 9.15
C LYS A 150 -5.91 -0.29 9.27
N LYS A 151 -5.76 1.02 9.43
CA LYS A 151 -6.85 1.98 9.68
C LYS A 151 -7.45 2.53 8.39
N ASP A 152 -8.72 2.90 8.50
CA ASP A 152 -9.50 3.56 7.46
C ASP A 152 -9.23 5.08 7.45
N ILE A 153 -9.64 5.80 6.39
CA ILE A 153 -9.38 7.22 6.21
C ILE A 153 -9.98 8.07 7.32
N SER A 154 -11.12 7.62 7.86
CA SER A 154 -11.79 8.22 9.01
C SER A 154 -10.90 8.33 10.26
N GLN A 155 -9.81 7.55 10.32
CA GLN A 155 -8.88 7.53 11.44
C GLN A 155 -7.53 8.21 11.12
N LEU A 156 -7.41 8.97 10.02
CA LEU A 156 -6.17 9.64 9.64
C LEU A 156 -5.59 10.49 10.77
N ASP A 157 -6.41 11.26 11.49
CA ASP A 157 -5.92 12.09 12.61
C ASP A 157 -5.33 11.26 13.74
N GLN A 158 -5.90 10.08 13.99
CA GLN A 158 -5.36 9.16 14.99
C GLN A 158 -4.00 8.62 14.54
N VAL A 159 -3.84 8.28 13.25
CA VAL A 159 -2.57 7.80 12.71
C VAL A 159 -1.50 8.88 12.72
N ILE A 160 -1.85 10.14 12.43
CA ILE A 160 -0.91 11.26 12.55
C ILE A 160 -0.49 11.50 14.01
N ARG A 161 -1.41 11.36 14.97
CA ARG A 161 -1.07 11.41 16.40
C ARG A 161 -0.09 10.31 16.80
N GLU A 162 -0.37 9.07 16.44
CA GLU A 162 0.51 7.93 16.74
C GLU A 162 1.87 8.07 16.05
N TYR A 163 1.89 8.53 14.79
CA TYR A 163 3.12 8.88 14.09
C TYR A 163 3.95 9.89 14.90
N SER A 164 3.32 10.96 15.39
CA SER A 164 4.01 11.98 16.15
C SER A 164 4.47 11.50 17.53
N MET A 165 3.62 10.76 18.26
CA MET A 165 3.85 10.41 19.66
C MET A 165 4.71 9.16 19.81
N GLU A 166 4.56 8.19 18.93
CA GLU A 166 5.13 6.85 19.08
C GLU A 166 6.25 6.59 18.08
N ASN A 167 6.15 7.10 16.85
CA ASN A 167 7.13 6.83 15.81
C ASN A 167 8.26 7.87 15.80
N VAL A 168 7.92 9.14 15.58
CA VAL A 168 8.87 10.26 15.48
C VAL A 168 9.47 10.64 16.84
N SER A 169 8.94 10.11 17.94
CA SER A 169 9.57 10.26 19.26
C SER A 169 10.78 9.35 19.48
N GLN A 170 10.96 8.31 18.64
CA GLN A 170 12.07 7.37 18.73
C GLN A 170 13.29 7.85 17.95
N GLN A 171 14.47 7.70 18.56
CA GLN A 171 15.73 8.21 18.02
C GLN A 171 16.05 7.71 16.62
N VAL A 172 15.86 6.41 16.36
CA VAL A 172 16.12 5.80 15.06
C VAL A 172 15.32 6.45 13.93
N ASN A 173 14.12 6.95 14.24
CA ASN A 173 13.21 7.53 13.27
C ASN A 173 13.45 9.02 13.07
N TYR A 174 13.55 9.83 14.14
CA TYR A 174 13.73 11.27 13.95
C TYR A 174 15.13 11.67 13.49
N MET A 175 16.17 10.87 13.76
CA MET A 175 17.54 11.21 13.37
C MET A 175 17.71 11.35 11.85
N CYS A 176 16.83 10.76 11.04
CA CYS A 176 16.89 10.94 9.60
C CYS A 176 16.64 12.40 9.17
N PHE A 177 15.92 13.20 9.98
CA PHE A 177 15.58 14.60 9.68
C PHE A 177 16.68 15.60 10.09
N PHE A 178 17.46 15.28 11.12
CA PHE A 178 18.41 16.22 11.73
C PHE A 178 19.83 16.09 11.18
N ALA A 179 20.54 17.20 11.12
CA ALA A 179 21.96 17.22 10.81
C ALA A 179 22.79 16.53 11.91
N ASP A 180 23.80 15.78 11.49
CA ASP A 180 24.72 15.11 12.41
C ASP A 180 25.71 16.09 13.06
N ASN A 181 26.25 15.69 14.20
CA ASN A 181 27.13 16.54 14.99
C ASN A 181 28.45 16.89 14.28
N PRO A 182 29.13 15.96 13.55
CA PRO A 182 30.28 16.32 12.71
C PRO A 182 30.00 17.46 11.74
N THR A 183 28.92 17.39 10.95
CA THR A 183 28.54 18.45 10.01
C THR A 183 28.25 19.76 10.75
N LEU A 184 27.52 19.71 11.86
CA LEU A 184 27.23 20.91 12.65
C LEU A 184 28.50 21.56 13.21
N LYS A 185 29.47 20.78 13.71
CA LYS A 185 30.75 21.31 14.22
C LYS A 185 31.58 22.01 13.15
N GLN A 186 31.51 21.55 11.90
CA GLN A 186 32.20 22.19 10.78
C GLN A 186 31.60 23.55 10.43
N ILE A 187 30.29 23.71 10.60
CA ILE A 187 29.59 24.98 10.39
C ILE A 187 29.78 25.90 11.61
N ASP A 188 29.32 25.45 12.79
CA ASP A 188 29.48 26.12 14.08
C ASP A 188 29.21 25.12 15.24
N ALA A 189 30.19 24.96 16.12
CA ALA A 189 30.10 24.04 17.26
C ALA A 189 28.93 24.34 18.21
N SER A 190 28.42 25.57 18.27
CA SER A 190 27.25 25.95 19.08
C SER A 190 25.95 25.30 18.59
N TYR A 191 25.89 24.81 17.35
CA TYR A 191 24.68 24.20 16.78
C TYR A 191 24.44 22.75 17.17
N VAL A 192 25.43 22.05 17.73
CA VAL A 192 25.36 20.61 18.04
C VAL A 192 24.11 20.22 18.86
N LYS A 193 23.70 21.09 19.78
CA LYS A 193 22.56 20.87 20.69
C LYS A 193 21.23 21.43 20.20
N ARG A 194 21.20 22.02 19.01
CA ARG A 194 20.01 22.64 18.42
C ARG A 194 19.29 21.65 17.50
N ASN A 195 18.00 21.90 17.29
CA ASN A 195 17.15 21.19 16.34
C ASN A 195 17.43 21.65 14.90
N ILE A 196 18.65 21.41 14.40
CA ILE A 196 19.02 21.77 13.02
C ILE A 196 18.68 20.61 12.09
N LEU A 197 17.81 20.88 11.12
CA LEU A 197 17.41 19.93 10.10
C LEU A 197 18.48 19.79 9.00
N LYS A 198 18.48 18.66 8.29
CA LYS A 198 19.29 18.47 7.09
C LYS A 198 18.87 19.43 5.98
N ASN A 199 19.74 19.60 4.97
CA ASN A 199 19.36 20.31 3.77
C ASN A 199 18.16 19.62 3.09
N LYS A 200 17.25 20.41 2.51
CA LYS A 200 16.00 19.95 1.89
C LYS A 200 15.22 18.96 2.78
N PRO A 201 14.87 19.36 4.01
CA PRO A 201 14.33 18.43 5.00
C PRO A 201 12.93 17.89 4.65
N GLU A 202 12.19 18.65 3.82
CA GLU A 202 10.85 18.30 3.34
C GLU A 202 10.81 16.92 2.67
N GLN A 203 11.84 16.57 1.88
CA GLN A 203 11.93 15.26 1.22
C GLN A 203 12.00 14.11 2.25
N TYR A 204 12.84 14.24 3.27
CA TYR A 204 12.97 13.22 4.32
C TYR A 204 11.67 13.06 5.10
N MET A 205 11.01 14.17 5.44
CA MET A 205 9.73 14.18 6.15
C MET A 205 8.63 13.52 5.33
N ARG A 206 8.57 13.83 4.03
CA ARG A 206 7.63 13.27 3.05
C ARG A 206 7.80 11.76 2.91
N ASP A 207 9.01 11.30 2.64
CA ASP A 207 9.29 9.88 2.48
C ASP A 207 8.99 9.09 3.75
N HIS A 208 9.39 9.64 4.91
CA HIS A 208 9.16 8.99 6.20
C HIS A 208 7.67 8.92 6.57
N LEU A 209 6.92 10.01 6.39
CA LEU A 209 5.47 10.04 6.64
C LEU A 209 4.72 9.11 5.68
N LYS A 210 5.03 9.14 4.39
CA LYS A 210 4.44 8.25 3.38
C LYS A 210 4.62 6.77 3.76
N ASN A 211 5.84 6.37 4.13
CA ASN A 211 6.11 4.98 4.49
C ASN A 211 5.30 4.56 5.71
N TYR A 212 5.25 5.40 6.74
CA TYR A 212 4.43 5.13 7.92
C TYR A 212 2.94 5.03 7.59
N LEU A 213 2.41 5.93 6.75
CA LEU A 213 1.02 5.87 6.29
C LEU A 213 0.73 4.57 5.52
N ASN A 214 1.61 4.16 4.61
CA ASN A 214 1.47 2.89 3.88
C ASN A 214 1.49 1.65 4.78
N GLU A 215 2.17 1.70 5.93
CA GLU A 215 2.19 0.62 6.90
C GLU A 215 0.92 0.57 7.77
N HIS A 216 0.34 1.74 8.08
CA HIS A 216 -0.72 1.87 9.10
C HIS A 216 -2.11 2.17 8.54
N MET A 217 -2.22 2.57 7.27
CA MET A 217 -3.48 2.90 6.59
C MET A 217 -3.79 1.91 5.46
N ARG A 218 -5.07 1.70 5.18
CA ARG A 218 -5.54 0.74 4.15
C ARG A 218 -5.31 1.20 2.70
N TYR A 219 -4.91 2.45 2.50
CA TYR A 219 -4.73 3.04 1.18
C TYR A 219 -3.26 3.13 0.81
N THR A 220 -3.01 3.23 -0.49
CA THR A 220 -1.67 3.44 -1.03
C THR A 220 -1.38 4.93 -1.09
N PHE A 221 -0.37 5.35 -0.36
CA PHE A 221 0.17 6.71 -0.35
C PHE A 221 1.38 6.76 -1.29
N THR A 222 1.31 7.61 -2.29
CA THR A 222 2.36 7.77 -3.30
C THR A 222 2.93 9.18 -3.27
N ILE A 223 4.11 9.34 -3.86
CA ILE A 223 4.68 10.63 -4.25
C ILE A 223 4.48 10.67 -5.77
N GLU A 224 3.88 11.74 -6.27
CA GLU A 224 3.35 11.98 -7.64
C GLU A 224 1.95 11.41 -7.93
N PRO A 225 1.08 12.24 -8.57
CA PRO A 225 1.25 12.78 -9.92
C PRO A 225 1.52 14.29 -10.01
N GLU A 226 2.22 14.74 -11.08
CA GLU A 226 2.23 16.15 -11.52
C GLU A 226 0.79 16.66 -11.70
N LEU A 227 0.48 17.85 -11.16
CA LEU A 227 -0.82 18.48 -11.35
C LEU A 227 -0.97 19.00 -12.78
N GLY A 228 -1.82 18.33 -13.55
CA GLY A 228 -2.46 18.83 -14.77
C GLY A 228 -1.59 19.75 -15.64
N GLN A 229 -1.99 21.02 -15.73
CA GLN A 229 -1.32 22.02 -16.57
C GLN A 229 -0.19 22.77 -15.85
N SER A 230 -0.24 22.89 -14.52
CA SER A 230 0.75 23.67 -13.76
C SER A 230 2.06 22.91 -13.55
N LYS A 231 2.05 21.58 -13.70
CA LYS A 231 3.15 20.67 -13.36
C LYS A 231 3.64 20.82 -11.92
N ARG A 232 2.80 21.34 -11.02
CA ARG A 232 3.14 21.41 -9.59
C ARG A 232 3.09 20.00 -9.00
N GLU A 233 4.06 19.69 -8.16
CA GLU A 233 4.14 18.38 -7.49
C GLU A 233 3.40 18.44 -6.16
N LEU A 234 2.50 17.47 -5.94
CA LEU A 234 1.95 17.20 -4.62
C LEU A 234 2.95 16.40 -3.79
N ASP A 235 3.07 16.72 -2.50
CA ASP A 235 3.97 15.97 -1.61
C ASP A 235 3.53 14.52 -1.43
N ILE A 236 2.30 14.28 -0.96
CA ILE A 236 1.74 12.94 -0.84
C ILE A 236 0.34 12.94 -1.44
N TYR A 237 0.06 11.96 -2.29
CA TYR A 237 -1.25 11.73 -2.90
C TYR A 237 -1.78 10.33 -2.57
N PHE A 238 -3.10 10.19 -2.47
CA PHE A 238 -3.75 8.90 -2.32
C PHE A 238 -5.22 8.94 -2.77
N ASP A 239 -5.73 7.79 -3.21
CA ASP A 239 -7.13 7.59 -3.58
C ASP A 239 -7.88 6.83 -2.50
N VAL A 240 -9.11 7.28 -2.21
CA VAL A 240 -10.05 6.56 -1.37
C VAL A 240 -11.34 6.33 -2.15
N LYS A 241 -11.46 5.13 -2.74
CA LYS A 241 -12.66 4.70 -3.46
C LYS A 241 -13.05 5.64 -4.63
N GLY A 242 -12.06 6.12 -5.38
CA GLY A 242 -12.24 7.05 -6.49
C GLY A 242 -12.27 8.53 -6.09
N GLU A 243 -12.19 8.84 -4.79
CA GLU A 243 -12.04 10.21 -4.30
C GLU A 243 -10.56 10.54 -4.06
N MET A 244 -10.10 11.67 -4.59
CA MET A 244 -8.72 12.13 -4.46
C MET A 244 -8.48 12.85 -3.13
N TYR A 245 -7.33 12.56 -2.52
CA TYR A 245 -6.80 13.23 -1.35
C TYR A 245 -5.33 13.56 -1.54
N PHE A 246 -4.84 14.58 -0.85
CA PHE A 246 -3.41 14.87 -0.76
C PHE A 246 -3.00 15.38 0.61
N ILE A 247 -1.71 15.29 0.93
CA ILE A 247 -1.09 15.90 2.11
C ILE A 247 0.07 16.77 1.62
N GLU A 248 -0.04 18.07 1.86
CA GLU A 248 1.05 19.03 1.74
C GLU A 248 1.90 19.02 3.00
N ILE A 249 3.23 19.10 2.85
CA ILE A 249 4.16 19.10 3.97
C ILE A 249 4.85 20.45 4.10
N LYS A 250 4.89 20.95 5.33
CA LYS A 250 5.72 22.09 5.71
C LYS A 250 6.48 21.80 6.99
N TRP A 251 7.52 22.58 7.22
CA TRP A 251 8.35 22.48 8.41
C TRP A 251 8.71 23.85 8.96
N LEU A 252 8.90 23.92 10.27
CA LEU A 252 9.31 25.10 11.03
C LEU A 252 10.66 24.87 11.69
N GLY A 253 11.44 25.93 11.86
CA GLY A 253 12.78 25.87 12.44
C GLY A 253 13.87 26.25 11.44
N VAL A 254 15.02 25.60 11.53
CA VAL A 254 16.22 25.95 10.75
C VAL A 254 16.82 24.68 10.15
N ALA A 255 17.28 24.76 8.91
CA ALA A 255 17.95 23.67 8.20
C ALA A 255 19.34 24.09 7.72
N ILE A 256 20.15 23.12 7.30
CA ILE A 256 21.37 23.40 6.52
C ILE A 256 20.97 23.99 5.16
N ASN A 257 21.64 25.07 4.75
CA ASN A 257 21.41 25.72 3.46
C ASN A 257 21.89 24.86 2.27
N ASP A 258 21.54 25.25 1.04
CA ASP A 258 21.85 24.46 -0.15
C ASP A 258 23.34 24.34 -0.46
N THR A 259 24.17 25.24 0.07
CA THR A 259 25.64 25.18 -0.08
C THR A 259 26.30 24.28 0.96
N GLY A 260 25.58 23.83 1.99
CA GLY A 260 26.13 23.02 3.08
C GLY A 260 27.07 23.78 4.03
N THR A 261 27.25 25.09 3.83
CA THR A 261 28.22 25.91 4.56
C THR A 261 27.59 26.75 5.67
N GLY A 262 26.27 26.75 5.78
CA GLY A 262 25.54 27.56 6.74
C GLY A 262 24.11 27.07 6.96
N LEU A 263 23.30 27.93 7.55
CA LEU A 263 21.91 27.65 7.87
C LEU A 263 20.95 28.46 7.00
N THR A 264 19.73 27.97 6.82
CA THR A 264 18.62 28.72 6.22
C THR A 264 18.16 29.86 7.15
N GLN A 265 17.37 30.79 6.61
CA GLN A 265 16.58 31.66 7.47
C GLN A 265 15.58 30.82 8.30
N PRO A 266 15.27 31.23 9.54
CA PRO A 266 14.30 30.51 10.36
C PRO A 266 12.89 30.55 9.75
N TYR A 267 12.31 29.38 9.53
CA TYR A 267 10.91 29.25 9.18
C TYR A 267 10.05 29.26 10.44
N THR A 268 9.09 30.18 10.45
CA THR A 268 8.20 30.48 11.58
C THR A 268 6.74 30.34 11.12
N ASP A 269 5.80 30.89 11.88
CA ASP A 269 4.37 30.84 11.59
C ASP A 269 4.00 31.32 10.18
N TYR A 270 4.79 32.22 9.58
CA TYR A 270 4.62 32.60 8.17
C TYR A 270 4.67 31.39 7.24
N ARG A 271 5.59 30.45 7.46
CA ARG A 271 5.73 29.23 6.64
C ARG A 271 4.53 28.29 6.79
N ALA A 272 3.94 28.24 7.99
CA ALA A 272 2.72 27.48 8.22
C ALA A 272 1.54 28.09 7.43
N ARG A 273 1.41 29.42 7.42
CA ARG A 273 0.39 30.14 6.64
C ARG A 273 0.60 29.98 5.14
N GLU A 274 1.85 30.00 4.66
CA GLU A 274 2.17 29.66 3.26
C GLU A 274 1.67 28.26 2.89
N GLY A 275 1.86 27.27 3.77
CA GLY A 275 1.34 25.91 3.56
C GLY A 275 -0.17 25.85 3.41
N VAL A 276 -0.91 26.65 4.17
CA VAL A 276 -2.38 26.76 4.06
C VAL A 276 -2.76 27.32 2.69
N THR A 277 -2.13 28.44 2.30
CA THR A 277 -2.39 29.06 1.00
C THR A 277 -2.08 28.11 -0.15
N GLN A 278 -0.93 27.44 -0.11
CA GLN A 278 -0.50 26.49 -1.13
C GLN A 278 -1.47 25.30 -1.25
N SER A 279 -1.92 24.75 -0.11
CA SER A 279 -2.91 23.67 -0.10
C SER A 279 -4.23 24.11 -0.73
N LEU A 280 -4.70 25.32 -0.44
CA LEU A 280 -5.94 25.86 -1.03
C LEU A 280 -5.81 26.11 -2.53
N GLU A 281 -4.66 26.58 -3.00
CA GLU A 281 -4.37 26.70 -4.44
C GLU A 281 -4.43 25.35 -5.15
N TYR A 282 -3.87 24.30 -4.55
CA TYR A 282 -3.96 22.94 -5.09
C TYR A 282 -5.40 22.41 -5.12
N ILE A 283 -6.18 22.67 -4.06
CA ILE A 283 -7.60 22.30 -4.02
C ILE A 283 -8.34 23.01 -5.16
N GLN A 284 -8.11 24.32 -5.34
CA GLN A 284 -8.70 25.10 -6.42
C GLN A 284 -8.35 24.53 -7.80
N GLU A 285 -7.08 24.27 -8.06
CA GLU A 285 -6.62 23.74 -9.36
C GLU A 285 -7.24 22.38 -9.67
N LEU A 286 -7.22 21.47 -8.70
CA LEU A 286 -7.75 20.11 -8.86
C LEU A 286 -9.27 20.11 -9.07
N MET A 287 -10.02 20.93 -8.34
CA MET A 287 -11.47 21.04 -8.53
C MET A 287 -11.84 21.63 -9.90
N ASN A 288 -10.95 22.41 -10.51
CA ASN A 288 -11.18 23.03 -11.81
C ASN A 288 -10.73 22.15 -13.00
N THR A 289 -9.88 21.14 -12.77
CA THR A 289 -9.21 20.40 -13.84
C THR A 289 -9.45 18.89 -13.83
N SER A 290 -9.82 18.31 -12.68
CA SER A 290 -9.92 16.85 -12.51
C SER A 290 -11.32 16.31 -12.83
N GLU A 291 -11.37 15.19 -13.55
CA GLU A 291 -12.60 14.36 -13.66
C GLU A 291 -12.91 13.63 -12.34
N ALA A 292 -11.87 13.33 -11.55
CA ALA A 292 -12.02 12.76 -10.21
C ALA A 292 -12.40 13.84 -9.20
N SER A 293 -13.35 13.53 -8.31
CA SER A 293 -13.77 14.45 -7.26
C SER A 293 -12.71 14.53 -6.16
N LEU A 294 -12.01 15.67 -6.07
CA LEU A 294 -11.17 15.99 -4.91
C LEU A 294 -12.05 16.06 -3.66
N ARG A 295 -11.67 15.30 -2.64
CA ARG A 295 -12.39 15.27 -1.37
C ARG A 295 -11.74 16.10 -0.28
N CYS A 296 -10.41 16.01 -0.12
CA CYS A 296 -9.71 16.74 0.94
C CYS A 296 -8.23 16.97 0.63
N GLY A 297 -7.77 18.22 0.79
CA GLY A 297 -6.36 18.58 0.88
C GLY A 297 -5.96 18.76 2.34
N CYS A 298 -4.94 18.04 2.79
CA CYS A 298 -4.45 18.10 4.15
C CYS A 298 -3.12 18.87 4.23
N LEU A 299 -2.84 19.54 5.35
CA LEU A 299 -1.53 20.12 5.64
C LEU A 299 -0.92 19.47 6.88
N ALA A 300 0.25 18.86 6.72
CA ALA A 300 1.08 18.35 7.81
C ALA A 300 2.24 19.32 8.09
N ILE A 301 2.43 19.70 9.35
CA ILE A 301 3.48 20.63 9.76
C ILE A 301 4.41 19.97 10.76
N PHE A 302 5.70 19.91 10.42
CA PHE A 302 6.76 19.43 11.29
C PHE A 302 7.42 20.61 12.03
N ASP A 303 7.30 20.65 13.36
CA ASP A 303 7.85 21.75 14.16
C ASP A 303 9.20 21.39 14.76
N ALA A 304 10.29 21.78 14.09
CA ALA A 304 11.67 21.63 14.56
C ALA A 304 12.22 22.88 15.25
N ARG A 305 11.38 23.87 15.63
CA ARG A 305 11.87 25.00 16.43
C ARG A 305 12.46 24.51 17.74
N ASP A 306 13.56 25.13 18.17
CA ASP A 306 14.18 24.86 19.48
C ASP A 306 13.20 25.19 20.61
N LYS A 307 12.50 26.33 20.49
CA LYS A 307 11.41 26.73 21.36
C LYS A 307 10.08 26.60 20.59
N LYS A 308 9.26 25.65 21.01
CA LYS A 308 7.93 25.42 20.44
C LYS A 308 6.94 26.39 21.06
N THR A 309 6.36 27.25 20.23
CA THR A 309 5.25 28.13 20.59
C THR A 309 4.05 27.74 19.75
N GLU A 310 2.86 28.10 20.19
CA GLU A 310 1.67 27.97 19.35
C GLU A 310 1.87 28.71 18.02
N ILE A 311 1.35 28.14 16.93
CA ILE A 311 1.45 28.72 15.59
C ILE A 311 0.27 29.68 15.41
N ASP A 312 0.56 30.95 15.13
CA ASP A 312 -0.48 31.93 14.83
C ASP A 312 -0.96 31.84 13.38
N PHE A 313 -2.15 31.27 13.19
CA PHE A 313 -2.86 31.25 11.90
C PHE A 313 -3.71 32.51 11.66
N GLN A 314 -3.69 33.51 12.55
CA GLN A 314 -4.38 34.80 12.38
C GLN A 314 -5.88 34.67 12.07
N ASP A 315 -6.54 33.67 12.65
CA ASP A 315 -7.92 33.29 12.35
C ASP A 315 -8.19 33.07 10.84
N PHE A 316 -7.14 32.70 10.10
CA PHE A 316 -7.14 32.51 8.64
C PHE A 316 -7.47 33.77 7.83
N ARG A 317 -7.31 34.98 8.40
CA ARG A 317 -7.56 36.25 7.70
C ARG A 317 -6.60 36.55 6.55
N PHE A 318 -5.49 35.81 6.45
CA PHE A 318 -4.52 35.92 5.36
C PHE A 318 -4.96 35.20 4.07
N ILE A 319 -6.01 34.37 4.12
CA ILE A 319 -6.52 33.66 2.93
C ILE A 319 -7.23 34.66 2.01
N ARG A 320 -6.81 34.67 0.73
CA ARG A 320 -7.43 35.49 -0.33
C ARG A 320 -8.89 35.09 -0.56
N ASP A 321 -9.75 36.06 -0.88
CA ASP A 321 -11.20 35.83 -1.06
C ASP A 321 -11.52 34.73 -2.07
N GLU A 322 -10.76 34.65 -3.17
CA GLU A 322 -10.90 33.62 -4.20
C GLU A 322 -10.62 32.19 -3.69
N LEU A 323 -9.87 32.05 -2.60
CA LEU A 323 -9.53 30.75 -2.00
C LEU A 323 -10.50 30.34 -0.86
N GLN A 324 -11.31 31.26 -0.35
CA GLN A 324 -12.24 31.01 0.75
C GLN A 324 -13.23 29.85 0.48
N PRO A 325 -13.82 29.71 -0.73
CA PRO A 325 -14.74 28.61 -1.02
C PRO A 325 -14.12 27.21 -0.84
N TYR A 326 -12.80 27.09 -1.03
CA TYR A 326 -12.09 25.82 -0.99
C TYR A 326 -11.72 25.36 0.43
N ARG A 327 -11.93 26.21 1.45
CA ARG A 327 -11.64 25.88 2.86
C ARG A 327 -12.40 24.67 3.37
N GLN A 328 -13.60 24.40 2.85
CA GLN A 328 -14.40 23.22 3.24
C GLN A 328 -13.74 21.90 2.87
N CYS A 329 -12.83 21.91 1.88
CA CYS A 329 -12.05 20.76 1.44
C CYS A 329 -10.63 20.75 2.05
N PHE A 330 -10.32 21.70 2.95
CA PHE A 330 -9.01 21.81 3.56
C PHE A 330 -9.02 21.29 5.00
N LYS A 331 -7.96 20.59 5.39
CA LYS A 331 -7.76 20.11 6.76
C LYS A 331 -6.34 20.36 7.24
N LEU A 332 -6.21 21.05 8.36
CA LEU A 332 -4.95 21.10 9.10
C LEU A 332 -4.83 19.82 9.94
N LEU A 333 -3.79 19.02 9.71
CA LEU A 333 -3.47 17.87 10.55
C LEU A 333 -2.76 18.35 11.83
N GLU A 334 -2.72 17.49 12.83
CA GLU A 334 -2.04 17.79 14.08
C GLU A 334 -0.56 18.13 13.84
N ILE A 335 -0.07 19.17 14.54
CA ILE A 335 1.33 19.61 14.41
C ILE A 335 2.24 18.51 14.96
N ILE A 336 3.27 18.16 14.20
CA ILE A 336 4.21 17.08 14.50
C ILE A 336 5.47 17.69 15.15
N PRO A 337 5.58 17.72 16.50
CA PRO A 337 6.76 18.25 17.17
C PRO A 337 7.99 17.38 16.92
N LEU A 338 9.03 17.99 16.36
CA LEU A 338 10.35 17.38 16.21
C LEU A 338 11.27 17.82 17.34
N ASN A 339 11.80 16.87 18.09
CA ASN A 339 12.75 17.14 19.17
C ASN A 339 13.98 16.26 18.99
N LYS A 340 15.14 16.87 18.72
CA LYS A 340 16.41 16.17 18.77
C LYS A 340 16.71 15.84 20.24
N ARG A 341 16.33 14.64 20.67
CA ARG A 341 16.73 14.13 21.98
C ARG A 341 18.15 13.59 21.82
N HIS A 342 19.11 14.14 22.56
CA HIS A 342 20.44 13.55 22.59
C HIS A 342 20.35 12.18 23.26
N SER A 343 21.02 11.17 22.71
CA SER A 343 21.52 10.08 23.54
C SER A 343 22.51 10.72 24.53
N ALA A 344 22.21 10.61 25.82
CA ALA A 344 23.12 11.01 26.89
C ALA A 344 24.50 10.38 26.72
#